data_AF-A0A662R086-F1
#
_entry.id   AF-A0A662R086-F1
#
_cell.length_a   1.000
_cell.length_b   1.000
_cell.length_c   1.000
_cell.angle_alpha   90.00
_cell.angle_beta   90.00
_cell.angle_gamma   90.00
#
_symmetry.space_group_name_H-M   'P 1'
#
loop_
_entity.id
_entity.type
_entity.pdbx_description
1 polymer ?
#
loop_
_entity_poly.entity_id
_entity_poly.type
_entity_poly.pdbx_seq_one_letter_code
_entity_poly.pdbx_strand_id
1 'polypeptide(L)'
;MFRVIEEARARGLNAVIGGRFLHINGGANKGKGVKILKELYEKKFGKVRTIGIGDAPNDIPLLENVDYPVVVGDFDAPGMENVIRVSCSGPCGFSEGIVNVLDEV
;
A
#
# COMPACT_ATOMS: atom_id res chain seq x y z
N MET A 1 -11.18 -2.02 -22.99
CA MET A 1 -10.69 -1.66 -21.64
C MET A 1 -10.79 -0.15 -21.39
N PHE A 2 -10.16 0.69 -22.22
CA PHE A 2 -10.16 2.16 -22.04
C PHE A 2 -11.55 2.79 -21.89
N ARG A 3 -12.54 2.40 -22.71
CA ARG A 3 -13.90 2.92 -22.60
C ARG A 3 -14.55 2.68 -21.23
N VAL A 4 -14.33 1.51 -20.62
CA VAL A 4 -14.91 1.19 -19.31
C VAL A 4 -14.31 2.04 -18.19
N ILE A 5 -13.00 2.31 -18.28
CA ILE A 5 -12.28 3.15 -17.31
C ILE A 5 -12.77 4.60 -17.38
N GLU A 6 -12.88 5.16 -18.59
CA GLU A 6 -13.34 6.54 -18.80
C GLU A 6 -14.79 6.73 -18.34
N GLU A 7 -15.68 5.78 -18.67
CA GLU A 7 -17.08 5.83 -18.25
C GLU A 7 -17.25 5.69 -16.72
N ALA A 8 -16.40 4.89 -16.07
CA ALA A 8 -16.38 4.78 -14.61
C ALA A 8 -15.94 6.10 -13.96
N ARG A 9 -14.85 6.69 -14.46
CA ARG A 9 -14.32 7.97 -13.97
C ARG A 9 -15.30 9.13 -14.18
N ALA A 10 -15.97 9.18 -15.33
CA ALA A 10 -17.01 10.18 -15.61
C ALA A 10 -18.20 10.11 -14.62
N ARG A 11 -18.42 8.95 -13.98
CA ARG A 11 -19.42 8.74 -12.93
C ARG A 11 -18.87 8.93 -11.51
N GLY A 12 -17.65 9.46 -11.38
CA GLY A 12 -17.00 9.69 -10.09
C GLY A 12 -16.46 8.41 -9.43
N LEU A 13 -16.30 7.32 -10.18
CA LEU A 13 -15.74 6.06 -9.69
C LEU A 13 -14.24 5.98 -10.00
N ASN A 14 -13.51 5.31 -9.14
CA ASN A 14 -12.12 4.94 -9.38
C ASN A 14 -12.05 3.65 -10.18
N ALA A 15 -11.01 3.53 -11.00
CA ALA A 15 -10.71 2.33 -11.76
C ALA A 15 -9.21 2.01 -11.60
N VAL A 16 -8.89 0.85 -11.02
CA VAL A 16 -7.52 0.45 -10.66
C VAL A 16 -7.25 -0.97 -11.16
N ILE A 17 -6.06 -1.21 -11.71
CA ILE A 17 -5.59 -2.56 -12.05
C ILE A 17 -4.68 -3.02 -10.93
N GLY A 18 -5.11 -4.04 -10.18
CA GLY A 18 -4.37 -4.61 -9.05
C GLY A 18 -3.63 -5.91 -9.41
N GLY A 19 -3.22 -6.05 -10.67
CA GLY A 19 -2.68 -7.28 -11.24
C GLY A 19 -3.50 -7.71 -12.46
N ARG A 20 -4.31 -8.79 -12.32
CA ARG A 20 -4.99 -9.42 -13.47
C ARG A 20 -6.30 -8.75 -13.89
N PHE A 21 -7.00 -8.11 -12.96
CA PHE A 21 -8.34 -7.61 -13.19
C PHE A 21 -8.45 -6.10 -12.93
N LEU A 22 -9.39 -5.48 -13.62
CA LEU A 22 -9.81 -4.10 -13.37
C LEU A 22 -10.80 -4.08 -12.19
N HIS A 23 -10.55 -3.23 -11.21
CA HIS A 23 -11.42 -2.99 -10.07
C HIS A 23 -12.05 -1.60 -10.21
N ILE A 24 -13.38 -1.51 -10.09
CA ILE A 24 -14.13 -0.24 -10.06
C ILE A 24 -14.69 -0.03 -8.65
N ASN A 25 -14.48 1.14 -8.05
CA ASN A 25 -14.95 1.43 -6.70
C ASN A 25 -15.33 2.90 -6.49
N GLY A 26 -16.15 3.19 -5.48
CA GLY A 26 -16.62 4.54 -5.14
C GLY A 26 -15.69 5.30 -4.18
N GLY A 27 -14.39 5.38 -4.46
CA GLY A 27 -13.44 6.13 -3.63
C GLY A 27 -12.68 5.30 -2.58
N ALA A 28 -12.73 3.97 -2.67
CA ALA A 28 -11.94 3.09 -1.84
C ALA A 28 -10.50 3.01 -2.36
N ASN A 29 -9.54 3.29 -1.50
CA ASN A 29 -8.13 2.97 -1.72
C ASN A 29 -7.52 2.43 -0.42
N LYS A 30 -6.44 1.66 -0.55
CA LYS A 30 -5.81 0.99 0.59
C LYS A 30 -5.27 2.00 1.63
N GLY A 31 -4.78 3.16 1.19
CA GLY A 31 -4.30 4.24 2.08
C GLY A 31 -5.36 4.78 3.02
N LYS A 32 -6.58 5.04 2.53
CA LYS A 32 -7.73 5.43 3.36
C LYS A 32 -8.04 4.37 4.42
N GLY A 33 -7.97 3.08 4.05
CA GLY A 33 -8.14 1.97 4.97
C GLY A 33 -7.11 1.97 6.10
N VAL A 34 -5.83 2.12 5.74
CA VAL A 34 -4.73 2.21 6.71
C VAL A 34 -4.90 3.39 7.65
N LYS A 35 -5.20 4.59 7.12
CA LYS A 35 -5.39 5.79 7.93
C LYS A 35 -6.49 5.63 8.97
N ILE A 36 -7.66 5.13 8.54
CA ILE A 36 -8.79 4.89 9.45
C ILE A 36 -8.40 3.86 10.52
N LEU A 37 -7.74 2.76 10.13
CA LEU A 37 -7.37 1.71 11.07
C LEU A 37 -6.31 2.18 12.07
N LYS A 38 -5.30 2.92 11.60
CA LYS A 38 -4.26 3.53 12.44
C LYS A 38 -4.89 4.46 13.48
N GLU A 39 -5.76 5.38 13.05
CA GLU A 39 -6.47 6.30 13.96
C GLU A 39 -7.31 5.55 15.02
N LEU A 40 -7.98 4.45 14.64
CA LEU A 40 -8.77 3.64 15.58
C LEU A 40 -7.88 2.92 16.60
N TYR A 41 -6.74 2.38 16.15
CA TYR A 41 -5.77 1.72 17.03
C TYR A 41 -5.11 2.73 17.96
N GLU A 42 -4.75 3.91 17.45
CA GLU A 42 -4.14 4.97 18.26
C GLU A 42 -5.07 5.46 19.37
N LYS A 43 -6.36 5.61 19.07
CA LYS A 43 -7.38 5.97 20.07
C LYS A 43 -7.52 4.92 21.17
N LYS A 44 -7.36 3.63 20.83
CA LYS A 44 -7.58 2.53 21.76
C LYS A 44 -6.34 2.17 22.58
N PHE A 45 -5.16 2.24 21.98
CA PHE A 45 -3.92 1.70 22.54
C PHE A 45 -2.81 2.75 22.74
N GLY A 46 -3.04 4.00 22.35
CA GLY A 46 -2.01 5.04 22.31
C GLY A 46 -1.15 4.93 21.06
N LYS A 47 0.05 5.53 21.06
CA LYS A 47 0.92 5.55 19.87
C LYS A 47 1.21 4.12 19.37
N VAL A 48 0.93 3.87 18.09
CA VAL A 48 1.26 2.60 17.42
C VAL A 48 2.34 2.82 16.36
N ARG A 49 3.06 1.76 16.02
CA ARG A 49 3.94 1.72 14.84
C ARG A 49 3.29 0.81 13.79
N THR A 50 3.37 1.20 12.53
CA THR A 50 2.71 0.53 11.41
C THR A 50 3.72 0.10 10.36
N ILE A 51 3.65 -1.16 9.96
CA ILE A 51 4.44 -1.73 8.87
C ILE A 51 3.48 -2.01 7.72
N GLY A 52 3.76 -1.44 6.55
CA GLY A 52 2.97 -1.68 5.34
C GLY A 52 3.80 -2.39 4.30
N ILE A 53 3.24 -3.43 3.67
CA ILE A 53 3.96 -4.28 2.72
C ILE A 53 3.18 -4.28 1.41
N GLY A 54 3.85 -3.97 0.30
CA GLY A 54 3.24 -3.89 -1.03
C GLY A 54 4.07 -4.59 -2.09
N ASP A 55 3.40 -5.25 -3.04
CA ASP A 55 4.03 -5.99 -4.14
C ASP A 55 3.78 -5.36 -5.52
N ALA A 56 2.87 -4.38 -5.60
CA ALA A 56 2.53 -3.72 -6.85
C ALA A 56 2.25 -2.21 -6.70
N PRO A 57 2.27 -1.42 -7.79
CA PRO A 57 2.03 0.02 -7.74
C PRO A 57 0.69 0.44 -7.10
N ASN A 58 -0.33 -0.40 -7.14
CA ASN A 58 -1.61 -0.14 -6.47
C ASN A 58 -1.52 -0.12 -4.93
N ASP A 59 -0.36 -0.48 -4.37
CA ASP A 59 -0.08 -0.43 -2.93
C ASP A 59 0.59 0.87 -2.50
N ILE A 60 1.01 1.73 -3.43
CA ILE A 60 1.59 3.05 -3.10
C ILE A 60 0.72 3.81 -2.08
N PRO A 61 -0.63 3.92 -2.24
CA PRO A 61 -1.44 4.59 -1.23
C PRO A 61 -1.36 3.97 0.17
N LEU A 62 -1.18 2.64 0.27
CA LEU A 62 -0.96 1.99 1.57
C LEU A 62 0.41 2.35 2.13
N LEU A 63 1.45 2.30 1.29
CA LEU A 63 2.84 2.53 1.69
C LEU A 63 3.06 3.99 2.14
N GLU A 64 2.40 4.96 1.52
CA GLU A 64 2.43 6.38 1.94
C GLU A 64 1.83 6.64 3.33
N ASN A 65 1.03 5.70 3.87
CA ASN A 65 0.26 5.90 5.10
C ASN A 65 0.73 5.04 6.29
N VAL A 66 1.91 4.42 6.18
CA VAL A 66 2.53 3.62 7.25
C VAL A 66 3.86 4.22 7.71
N ASP A 67 4.33 3.84 8.90
CA ASP A 67 5.61 4.33 9.44
C ASP A 67 6.80 3.63 8.76
N TYR A 68 6.67 2.34 8.46
CA TYR A 68 7.69 1.52 7.81
C TYR A 68 7.12 0.88 6.52
N PRO A 69 7.26 1.54 5.37
CA PRO A 69 6.83 0.99 4.08
C PRO A 69 7.88 0.03 3.51
N VAL A 70 7.44 -1.20 3.18
CA VAL A 70 8.27 -2.27 2.62
C VAL A 70 7.74 -2.64 1.22
N VAL A 71 8.63 -2.63 0.23
CA VAL A 71 8.31 -3.02 -1.15
C VAL A 71 8.87 -4.41 -1.43
N VAL A 72 7.99 -5.41 -1.62
CA VAL A 72 8.32 -6.82 -1.90
C VAL A 72 8.03 -7.22 -3.34
N GLY A 73 7.95 -6.25 -4.24
CA GLY A 73 7.69 -6.45 -5.66
C GLY A 73 8.62 -5.62 -6.54
N ASP A 74 8.57 -5.87 -7.84
CA ASP A 74 9.37 -5.14 -8.82
C ASP A 74 8.61 -3.91 -9.31
N PHE A 75 8.59 -2.87 -8.49
CA PHE A 75 8.03 -1.58 -8.87
C PHE A 75 8.72 -0.41 -8.14
N ASP A 76 8.54 0.78 -8.71
CA ASP A 76 9.00 2.01 -8.09
C ASP A 76 7.91 2.68 -7.26
N ALA A 77 8.32 3.22 -6.12
CA ALA A 77 7.52 4.05 -5.24
C ALA A 77 8.04 5.50 -5.31
N PRO A 78 7.78 6.23 -6.41
CA PRO A 78 8.34 7.56 -6.62
C PRO A 78 7.87 8.54 -5.55
N GLY A 79 8.78 9.38 -5.06
CA GLY A 79 8.49 10.39 -4.03
C GLY A 79 8.46 9.86 -2.61
N MET A 80 8.70 8.56 -2.39
CA MET A 80 8.86 7.99 -1.05
C MET A 80 10.34 7.78 -0.72
N GLU A 81 10.85 8.51 0.29
CA GLU A 81 12.27 8.47 0.68
C GLU A 81 12.59 7.34 1.69
N ASN A 82 11.60 6.90 2.48
CA ASN A 82 11.77 5.94 3.58
C ASN A 82 11.36 4.50 3.22
N VAL A 83 11.41 4.14 1.93
CA VAL A 83 11.01 2.80 1.49
C VAL A 83 12.10 1.78 1.78
N ILE A 84 11.73 0.73 2.52
CA ILE A 84 12.56 -0.44 2.74
C ILE A 84 12.38 -1.35 1.52
N ARG A 85 13.45 -1.46 0.72
CA ARG A 85 13.53 -2.38 -0.41
C ARG A 85 14.23 -3.66 0.02
N VAL A 86 13.68 -4.79 -0.38
CA VAL A 86 14.19 -6.13 -0.06
C VAL A 86 14.82 -6.78 -1.28
N SER A 87 15.67 -7.78 -1.05
CA SER A 87 16.45 -8.46 -2.08
C SER A 87 15.65 -9.45 -2.94
N CYS A 88 14.50 -9.91 -2.47
CA CYS A 88 13.66 -10.90 -3.14
C CYS A 88 12.18 -10.51 -3.12
N SER A 89 11.40 -10.89 -4.14
CA SER A 89 9.97 -10.61 -4.18
C SER A 89 9.13 -11.58 -3.32
N GLY A 90 7.91 -11.17 -2.99
CA GLY A 90 6.89 -12.05 -2.40
C GLY A 90 7.22 -12.53 -0.97
N PRO A 91 6.99 -13.82 -0.63
CA PRO A 91 7.16 -14.32 0.74
C PRO A 91 8.57 -14.21 1.31
N CYS A 92 9.59 -14.37 0.46
CA CYS A 92 10.99 -14.17 0.87
C CYS A 92 11.22 -12.71 1.28
N GLY A 93 10.78 -11.78 0.43
CA GLY A 93 10.87 -10.35 0.68
C GLY A 93 10.08 -9.90 1.90
N PHE A 94 8.92 -10.50 2.13
CA PHE A 94 8.15 -10.28 3.35
C PHE A 94 9.00 -10.60 4.60
N SER A 95 9.64 -11.77 4.63
CA SER A 95 10.45 -12.19 5.78
C SER A 95 11.63 -11.25 6.01
N GLU A 96 12.37 -10.91 4.94
CA GLU A 96 13.50 -9.98 4.99
C GLU A 96 13.05 -8.60 5.49
N GLY A 97 11.99 -8.05 4.91
CA GLY A 97 11.48 -6.73 5.25
C GLY A 97 11.00 -6.64 6.70
N ILE A 98 10.35 -7.68 7.22
CA ILE A 98 9.96 -7.74 8.63
C ILE A 98 11.19 -7.74 9.54
N VAL A 99 12.21 -8.53 9.24
CA VAL A 99 13.45 -8.55 10.03
C VAL A 99 14.13 -7.18 10.02
N ASN A 100 14.29 -6.58 8.84
CA ASN A 100 14.90 -5.25 8.71
C ASN A 100 14.18 -4.19 9.56
N VAL A 101 12.83 -4.19 9.54
CA VAL A 101 12.06 -3.24 10.36
C VAL A 101 12.24 -3.52 11.85
N LEU A 102 12.19 -4.78 12.29
CA LEU A 102 12.29 -5.11 13.72
C LEU A 102 13.67 -4.82 14.30
N ASP A 103 14.73 -4.90 13.50
CA ASP A 103 16.08 -4.55 13.92
C ASP A 103 16.28 -3.02 14.10
N GLU A 104 15.42 -2.19 13.50
CA GLU A 104 15.46 -0.72 13.61
C GLU A 104 14.58 -0.13 14.74
N VAL A 105 13.71 -0.94 15.36
CA VAL A 105 12.56 -0.47 16.18
C VAL A 105 12.81 -0.42 17.68
#